data_AF-A0AAD4BWR3-F1
#
_entry.id   AF-A0AAD4BWR3-F1
#
_cell.length_a   1.000
_cell.length_b   1.000
_cell.length_c   1.000
_cell.angle_alpha   90.00
_cell.angle_beta   90.00
_cell.angle_gamma   90.00
#
_symmetry.space_group_name_H-M   'P 1'
#
loop_
_entity.id
_entity.type
_entity.pdbx_description
1 polymer ?
#
loop_
_entity_poly.entity_id
_entity_poly.type
_entity_poly.pdbx_seq_one_letter_code
_entity_poly.pdbx_strand_id
1 'polypeptide(L)'
;MHTCTCATCLRHNKHGQLTCKQRAPWELSTDSTIDHLGRYRIKRTMAFMNNFNPSISGTFCCNNDIKLISNGADTKDVMWYTTGYQSKKQGKNYNVSALMAKTLLYHETRIDADCRDNILDQNRLLVFRCQHAINREMEMSAPQVISYLMRWGDRICSNHYILFYWSSIQGYLQAGFDELKSGRNRYIKCVINY
;
A
#
# COMPACT_ATOMS: atom_id res chain seq x y z
N MET A 1 -25.09 7.36 -11.56
CA MET A 1 -26.10 6.35 -11.17
C MET A 1 -25.56 4.99 -11.55
N HIS A 2 -25.80 3.94 -10.75
CA HIS A 2 -25.31 2.60 -11.05
C HIS A 2 -26.08 2.00 -12.22
N THR A 3 -25.38 1.65 -13.27
CA THR A 3 -25.95 0.98 -14.45
C THR A 3 -25.25 -0.37 -14.63
N CYS A 4 -26.03 -1.44 -14.57
CA CYS A 4 -25.53 -2.79 -14.76
C CYS A 4 -25.41 -3.12 -16.25
N THR A 5 -24.21 -3.52 -16.69
CA THR A 5 -24.00 -4.12 -18.02
C THR A 5 -23.24 -5.45 -17.89
N CYS A 6 -23.37 -6.32 -18.89
CA CYS A 6 -22.65 -7.59 -18.95
C CYS A 6 -21.12 -7.41 -19.04
N ALA A 7 -20.65 -6.29 -19.59
CA ALA A 7 -19.22 -6.03 -19.75
C ALA A 7 -18.52 -5.64 -18.44
N THR A 8 -19.22 -4.98 -17.50
CA THR A 8 -18.57 -4.36 -16.33
C THR A 8 -19.09 -4.84 -14.99
N CYS A 9 -20.38 -5.18 -14.87
CA CYS A 9 -21.04 -5.32 -13.57
C CYS A 9 -21.73 -6.67 -13.37
N LEU A 10 -22.48 -7.16 -14.35
CA LEU A 10 -23.25 -8.39 -14.21
C LEU A 10 -22.31 -9.60 -14.20
N ARG A 11 -22.53 -10.50 -13.23
CA ARG A 11 -21.80 -11.76 -13.08
C ARG A 11 -22.79 -12.90 -12.93
N HIS A 12 -22.48 -14.01 -13.58
CA HIS A 12 -23.22 -15.25 -13.35
C HIS A 12 -23.00 -15.70 -11.90
N ASN A 13 -24.09 -15.93 -11.19
CA ASN A 13 -24.04 -16.58 -9.90
C ASN A 13 -23.86 -18.11 -10.09
N LYS A 14 -23.72 -18.84 -8.98
CA LYS A 14 -23.60 -20.31 -8.97
C LYS A 14 -24.80 -21.04 -9.59
N HIS A 15 -25.91 -20.35 -9.84
CA HIS A 15 -27.13 -20.87 -10.45
C HIS A 15 -27.31 -20.41 -11.91
N GLY A 16 -26.30 -19.79 -12.52
CA GLY A 16 -26.34 -19.33 -13.90
C GLY A 16 -27.16 -18.05 -14.13
N GLN A 17 -27.62 -17.36 -13.08
CA GLN A 17 -28.36 -16.10 -13.21
C GLN A 17 -27.41 -14.91 -13.17
N LEU A 18 -27.69 -13.88 -13.97
CA LEU A 18 -26.95 -12.63 -13.96
C LEU A 18 -27.30 -11.82 -12.70
N THR A 19 -26.29 -11.54 -11.88
CA THR A 19 -26.40 -10.76 -10.65
C THR A 19 -25.42 -9.60 -10.67
N CYS A 20 -25.84 -8.46 -10.10
CA CYS A 20 -24.96 -7.30 -9.98
C CYS A 20 -23.80 -7.63 -9.02
N LYS A 21 -22.55 -7.44 -9.47
CA LYS A 21 -21.35 -7.59 -8.60
C LYS A 21 -21.45 -6.72 -7.35
N GLN A 22 -22.03 -5.53 -7.47
CA GLN A 22 -22.20 -4.56 -6.38
C GLN A 22 -23.49 -4.77 -5.57
N ARG A 23 -24.28 -5.81 -5.91
CA ARG A 23 -25.55 -6.16 -5.25
C ARG A 23 -26.65 -5.08 -5.36
N ALA A 24 -26.64 -4.29 -6.44
CA ALA A 24 -27.77 -3.44 -6.79
C ALA A 24 -28.94 -4.29 -7.35
N PRO A 25 -30.21 -3.90 -7.14
CA PRO A 25 -30.66 -2.72 -6.39
C PRO A 25 -30.41 -2.86 -4.89
N TRP A 26 -29.92 -1.79 -4.26
CA TRP A 26 -29.71 -1.78 -2.82
C TRP A 26 -31.01 -1.52 -2.06
N GLU A 27 -31.09 -2.05 -0.85
CA GLU A 27 -32.23 -1.84 0.05
C GLU A 27 -32.43 -0.34 0.33
N LEU A 28 -33.67 0.11 0.13
CA LEU A 28 -34.11 1.48 0.41
C LEU A 28 -34.40 1.64 1.91
N SER A 29 -34.19 2.85 2.43
CA SER A 29 -34.48 3.20 3.81
C SER A 29 -34.91 4.66 3.87
N THR A 30 -36.02 4.97 4.52
CA THR A 30 -36.47 6.37 4.70
C THR A 30 -35.65 7.11 5.74
N ASP A 31 -35.05 6.36 6.67
CA ASP A 31 -34.36 6.88 7.84
C ASP A 31 -33.00 6.21 8.03
N SER A 32 -32.11 6.91 8.72
CA SER A 32 -30.83 6.35 9.13
C SER A 32 -31.01 5.69 10.49
N THR A 33 -30.69 4.40 10.59
CA THR A 33 -30.86 3.59 11.80
C THR A 33 -29.57 2.87 12.16
N ILE A 34 -29.41 2.59 13.46
CA ILE A 34 -28.35 1.72 13.97
C ILE A 34 -29.02 0.50 14.56
N ASP A 35 -28.63 -0.67 14.07
CA ASP A 35 -29.13 -1.93 14.60
C ASP A 35 -28.48 -2.27 15.95
N HIS A 36 -29.08 -3.19 16.72
CA HIS A 36 -28.56 -3.67 18.01
C HIS A 36 -27.12 -4.22 17.94
N LEU A 37 -26.70 -4.69 16.75
CA LEU A 37 -25.33 -5.13 16.47
C LEU A 37 -24.37 -3.98 16.11
N GLY A 38 -24.81 -2.72 16.21
CA GLY A 38 -24.02 -1.55 15.83
C GLY A 38 -23.82 -1.44 14.31
N ARG A 39 -24.73 -1.98 13.50
CA ARG A 39 -24.69 -1.81 12.03
C ARG A 39 -25.46 -0.55 11.66
N TYR A 40 -24.76 0.42 11.08
CA TYR A 40 -25.37 1.64 10.59
C TYR A 40 -25.99 1.42 9.20
N ARG A 41 -27.29 1.71 9.08
CA ARG A 41 -28.03 1.79 7.83
C ARG A 41 -28.34 3.26 7.58
N ILE A 42 -27.93 3.79 6.44
CA ILE A 42 -28.25 5.16 6.06
C ILE A 42 -29.63 5.24 5.41
N LYS A 43 -30.28 6.40 5.53
CA LYS A 43 -31.36 6.80 4.63
C LYS A 43 -30.91 6.65 3.17
N ARG A 44 -31.65 5.85 2.40
CA ARG A 44 -31.45 5.62 0.97
C ARG A 44 -32.81 5.69 0.26
N THR A 45 -32.99 6.74 -0.54
CA THR A 45 -34.20 6.95 -1.36
C THR A 45 -34.05 6.43 -2.80
N MET A 46 -32.82 6.15 -3.24
CA MET A 46 -32.51 5.70 -4.60
C MET A 46 -31.71 4.40 -4.59
N ALA A 47 -32.28 3.31 -5.12
CA ALA A 47 -31.72 1.96 -5.03
C ALA A 47 -30.49 1.72 -5.90
N PHE A 48 -30.20 2.64 -6.84
CA PHE A 48 -29.07 2.60 -7.77
C PHE A 48 -28.10 3.76 -7.54
N MET A 49 -28.19 4.45 -6.40
CA MET A 49 -27.24 5.47 -6.01
C MET A 49 -26.46 5.00 -4.79
N ASN A 50 -25.14 5.09 -4.86
CA ASN A 50 -24.28 4.86 -3.70
C ASN A 50 -24.60 5.89 -2.62
N ASN A 51 -24.17 5.59 -1.40
CA ASN A 51 -24.23 6.56 -0.33
C ASN A 51 -23.27 7.71 -0.64
N PHE A 52 -23.80 8.92 -0.72
CA PHE A 52 -23.01 10.10 -1.04
C PHE A 52 -23.19 11.17 0.04
N ASN A 53 -22.22 12.08 0.11
CA ASN A 53 -22.30 13.28 0.93
C ASN A 53 -22.30 14.47 -0.03
N PRO A 54 -23.33 15.34 -0.01
CA PRO A 54 -23.43 16.47 -0.92
C PRO A 54 -22.20 17.39 -0.90
N SER A 55 -21.62 17.64 0.27
CA SER A 55 -20.43 18.48 0.42
C SER A 55 -19.21 17.84 -0.25
N ILE A 56 -18.95 16.55 0.01
CA ILE A 56 -17.84 15.82 -0.62
C ILE A 56 -18.04 15.73 -2.14
N SER A 57 -19.25 15.42 -2.59
CA SER A 57 -19.57 15.39 -4.02
C SER A 57 -19.40 16.76 -4.68
N GLY A 58 -19.75 17.85 -4.00
CA GLY A 58 -19.57 19.21 -4.49
C GLY A 58 -18.11 19.68 -4.49
N THR A 59 -17.32 19.27 -3.51
CA THR A 59 -15.90 19.67 -3.39
C THR A 59 -14.99 18.87 -4.32
N PHE A 60 -15.15 17.55 -4.32
CA PHE A 60 -14.25 16.65 -5.06
C PHE A 60 -14.79 16.29 -6.46
N CYS A 61 -16.05 16.60 -6.76
CA CYS A 61 -16.70 16.34 -8.05
C CYS A 61 -16.55 14.88 -8.52
N CYS A 62 -16.47 13.94 -7.58
CA CYS A 62 -16.25 12.51 -7.85
C CYS A 62 -17.34 11.64 -7.22
N ASN A 63 -17.44 10.39 -7.69
CA ASN A 63 -18.38 9.43 -7.12
C ASN A 63 -17.87 8.97 -5.74
N ASN A 64 -18.71 9.11 -4.73
CA ASN A 64 -18.40 8.73 -3.36
C ASN A 64 -19.24 7.51 -2.93
N ASP A 65 -18.66 6.65 -2.11
CA ASP A 65 -19.37 5.57 -1.42
C ASP A 65 -19.03 5.63 0.07
N ILE A 66 -19.89 6.31 0.83
CA ILE A 66 -19.62 6.64 2.23
C ILE A 66 -20.41 5.71 3.15
N LYS A 67 -19.69 5.08 4.10
CA LYS A 67 -20.27 4.19 5.09
C LYS A 67 -19.74 4.54 6.48
N LEU A 68 -20.64 4.75 7.44
CA LEU A 68 -20.27 4.81 8.86
C LEU A 68 -20.05 3.37 9.36
N ILE A 69 -18.94 3.17 10.05
CA ILE A 69 -18.57 1.87 10.62
C ILE A 69 -18.53 2.02 12.14
N SER A 70 -19.50 1.42 12.83
CA SER A 70 -19.68 1.54 14.28
C SER A 70 -19.47 0.22 15.04
N ASN A 71 -19.29 -0.91 14.36
CA ASN A 71 -19.06 -2.21 14.98
C ASN A 71 -17.66 -2.76 14.63
N GLY A 72 -17.06 -3.52 15.56
CA GLY A 72 -15.69 -4.01 15.41
C GLY A 72 -15.51 -5.04 14.28
N ALA A 73 -16.54 -5.81 13.93
CA ALA A 73 -16.47 -6.81 12.87
C ALA A 73 -16.28 -6.14 11.49
N ASP A 74 -17.15 -5.18 11.16
CA ASP A 74 -17.05 -4.39 9.93
C ASP A 74 -15.75 -3.56 9.92
N THR A 75 -15.33 -3.01 11.08
CA THR A 75 -14.06 -2.27 11.19
C THR A 75 -12.88 -3.17 10.85
N LYS A 76 -12.83 -4.40 11.37
CA LYS A 76 -11.76 -5.35 11.08
C LYS A 76 -11.70 -5.70 9.60
N ASP A 77 -12.84 -5.96 8.98
CA ASP A 77 -12.92 -6.33 7.56
C ASP A 77 -12.47 -5.18 6.65
N VAL A 78 -12.92 -3.95 6.93
CA VAL A 78 -12.52 -2.77 6.17
C VAL A 78 -11.06 -2.42 6.41
N MET A 79 -10.55 -2.57 7.64
CA MET A 79 -9.14 -2.38 7.96
C MET A 79 -8.29 -3.38 7.17
N TRP A 80 -8.61 -4.68 7.22
CA TRP A 80 -7.90 -5.71 6.47
C TRP A 80 -7.83 -5.39 4.98
N TYR A 81 -8.96 -5.03 4.38
CA TYR A 81 -9.02 -4.65 2.97
C TYR A 81 -8.15 -3.42 2.68
N THR A 82 -8.33 -2.34 3.45
CA THR A 82 -7.63 -1.07 3.25
C THR A 82 -6.13 -1.25 3.43
N THR A 83 -5.71 -1.92 4.51
CA THR A 83 -4.30 -2.24 4.77
C THR A 83 -3.72 -3.12 3.67
N GLY A 84 -4.46 -4.11 3.16
CA GLY A 84 -4.01 -4.93 2.03
C GLY A 84 -3.76 -4.12 0.76
N TYR A 85 -4.57 -3.09 0.51
CA TYR A 85 -4.36 -2.16 -0.61
C TYR A 85 -3.20 -1.19 -0.36
N GLN A 86 -3.12 -0.59 0.83
CA GLN A 86 -2.06 0.36 1.19
C GLN A 86 -0.67 -0.30 1.25
N SER A 87 -0.61 -1.52 1.78
CA SER A 87 0.63 -2.31 1.87
C SER A 87 0.96 -3.07 0.58
N LYS A 88 0.11 -2.95 -0.45
CA LYS A 88 0.39 -3.54 -1.75
C LYS A 88 1.69 -2.93 -2.26
N LYS A 89 2.73 -3.75 -2.36
CA LYS A 89 4.03 -3.33 -2.86
C LYS A 89 3.83 -2.66 -4.21
N GLN A 90 4.46 -1.49 -4.39
CA GLN A 90 4.57 -0.88 -5.70
C GLN A 90 5.13 -1.94 -6.66
N GLY A 91 4.46 -2.12 -7.79
CA GLY A 91 4.81 -3.15 -8.76
C GLY A 91 6.28 -2.99 -9.20
N LYS A 92 6.90 -4.07 -9.65
CA LYS A 92 8.24 -3.96 -10.25
C LYS A 92 8.15 -2.99 -11.43
N ASN A 93 8.94 -1.92 -11.39
CA ASN A 93 9.09 -0.99 -12.49
C ASN A 93 9.62 -1.76 -13.70
N TYR A 94 8.76 -2.09 -14.67
CA TYR A 94 9.11 -2.88 -15.85
C TYR A 94 10.21 -2.24 -16.72
N ASN A 95 10.47 -0.94 -16.52
CA ASN A 95 11.43 -0.14 -17.25
C ASN A 95 12.81 -0.02 -16.57
N VAL A 96 13.05 -0.62 -15.39
CA VAL A 96 14.33 -0.45 -14.67
C VAL A 96 15.51 -0.92 -15.51
N SER A 97 15.38 -2.04 -16.22
CA SER A 97 16.43 -2.54 -17.10
C SER A 97 16.74 -1.58 -18.25
N ALA A 98 15.71 -1.02 -18.89
CA ALA A 98 15.87 -0.02 -19.95
C ALA A 98 16.54 1.26 -19.42
N LEU A 99 16.17 1.69 -18.22
CA LEU A 99 16.75 2.85 -17.57
C LEU A 99 18.22 2.63 -17.20
N MET A 100 18.56 1.45 -16.67
CA MET A 100 19.94 1.08 -16.39
C MET A 100 20.79 1.03 -17.67
N ALA A 101 20.28 0.44 -18.75
CA ALA A 101 20.98 0.40 -20.03
C ALA A 101 21.24 1.81 -20.59
N LYS A 102 20.24 2.70 -20.52
CA LYS A 102 20.38 4.11 -20.91
C LYS A 102 21.43 4.84 -20.05
N THR A 103 21.43 4.61 -18.75
CA THR A 103 22.40 5.22 -17.83
C THR A 103 23.82 4.69 -18.05
N LEU A 104 23.97 3.42 -18.40
CA LEU A 104 25.26 2.81 -18.74
C LEU A 104 25.85 3.45 -20.01
N LEU A 105 25.05 3.58 -21.08
CA LEU A 105 25.48 4.26 -22.31
C LEU A 105 25.88 5.72 -22.04
N TYR A 106 25.08 6.42 -21.23
CA TYR A 106 25.42 7.78 -20.78
C TYR A 106 26.71 7.82 -19.95
N HIS A 107 26.98 6.79 -19.16
CA HIS A 107 28.19 6.70 -18.36
C HIS A 107 29.42 6.53 -19.24
N GLU A 108 29.41 5.55 -20.15
CA GLU A 108 30.51 5.26 -21.07
C GLU A 108 30.88 6.48 -21.96
N THR A 109 29.88 7.20 -22.46
CA THR A 109 30.10 8.41 -23.29
C THR A 109 30.70 9.60 -22.54
N ARG A 110 30.71 9.57 -21.20
CA ARG A 110 31.19 10.66 -20.34
C ARG A 110 32.38 10.28 -19.46
N ILE A 111 32.95 9.08 -19.64
CA ILE A 111 34.21 8.73 -18.99
C ILE A 111 35.33 9.49 -19.71
N ASP A 112 35.94 10.45 -19.03
CA ASP A 112 37.14 11.12 -19.53
C ASP A 112 38.30 10.12 -19.65
N ALA A 113 39.12 10.29 -20.69
CA ALA A 113 40.27 9.42 -20.94
C ALA A 113 41.28 9.44 -19.78
N ASP A 114 41.42 10.58 -19.08
CA ASP A 114 42.31 10.77 -17.92
C ASP A 114 41.79 10.11 -16.63
N CYS A 115 40.51 9.75 -16.55
CA CYS A 115 39.90 9.14 -15.37
C CYS A 115 39.92 7.60 -15.42
N ARG A 116 40.64 7.01 -16.40
CA ARG A 116 40.73 5.55 -16.60
C ARG A 116 41.51 4.80 -15.53
N ASP A 117 42.34 5.50 -14.75
CA ASP A 117 43.26 4.84 -13.82
C ASP A 117 42.60 4.37 -12.51
N ASN A 118 41.37 4.81 -12.21
CA ASN A 118 40.65 4.40 -10.99
C ASN A 118 39.28 3.77 -11.26
N ILE A 119 39.32 2.50 -11.67
CA ILE A 119 38.14 1.65 -11.95
C ILE A 119 37.14 1.63 -10.77
N LEU A 120 37.62 1.71 -9.52
CA LEU A 120 36.74 1.70 -8.34
C LEU A 120 35.84 2.94 -8.29
N ASP A 121 36.40 4.11 -8.56
CA ASP A 121 35.64 5.36 -8.52
C ASP A 121 34.68 5.47 -9.72
N GLN A 122 35.05 4.92 -10.88
CA GLN A 122 34.14 4.79 -12.01
C GLN A 122 32.92 3.92 -11.68
N ASN A 123 33.15 2.76 -11.07
CA ASN A 123 32.07 1.86 -10.67
C ASN A 123 31.17 2.51 -9.61
N ARG A 124 31.74 3.20 -8.62
CA ARG A 124 30.96 3.96 -7.63
C ARG A 124 30.09 5.02 -8.31
N LEU A 125 30.65 5.77 -9.27
CA LEU A 125 29.93 6.80 -10.01
C LEU A 125 28.82 6.20 -10.87
N LEU A 126 29.04 5.04 -11.51
CA LEU A 126 28.03 4.33 -12.27
C LEU A 126 26.84 3.94 -11.37
N VAL A 127 27.12 3.29 -10.23
CA VAL A 127 26.09 2.89 -9.25
C VAL A 127 25.28 4.11 -8.80
N PHE A 128 25.96 5.22 -8.50
CA PHE A 128 25.31 6.47 -8.10
C PHE A 128 24.38 7.01 -9.21
N ARG A 129 24.85 7.06 -10.47
CA ARG A 129 24.04 7.50 -11.62
C ARG A 129 22.83 6.59 -11.84
N CYS A 130 23.00 5.27 -11.70
CA CYS A 130 21.90 4.31 -11.81
C CYS A 130 20.85 4.55 -10.72
N GLN A 131 21.26 4.74 -9.47
CA GLN A 131 20.34 5.06 -8.38
C GLN A 131 19.57 6.35 -8.64
N HIS A 132 20.25 7.41 -9.10
CA HIS A 132 19.60 8.67 -9.42
C HIS A 132 18.63 8.57 -10.60
N ALA A 133 18.98 7.81 -11.64
CA ALA A 133 18.08 7.56 -12.76
C ALA A 133 16.81 6.86 -12.28
N ILE A 134 16.95 5.77 -11.51
CA ILE A 134 15.81 5.03 -10.93
C ILE A 134 14.97 5.95 -10.05
N ASN A 135 15.59 6.74 -9.18
CA ASN A 135 14.88 7.65 -8.30
C ASN A 135 14.11 8.72 -9.07
N ARG A 136 14.64 9.22 -10.19
CA ARG A 136 13.98 10.24 -11.01
C ARG A 136 12.75 9.72 -11.71
N GLU A 137 12.81 8.48 -12.23
CA GLU A 137 11.70 7.86 -12.96
C GLU A 137 10.75 7.08 -12.03
N MET A 138 11.00 7.09 -10.72
CA MET A 138 10.15 6.41 -9.75
C MET A 138 8.83 7.17 -9.61
N GLU A 139 7.73 6.49 -9.93
CA GLU A 139 6.39 7.02 -9.72
C GLU A 139 6.11 7.18 -8.22
N MET A 140 5.66 8.36 -7.82
CA MET A 140 5.23 8.68 -6.46
C MET A 140 3.73 9.01 -6.46
N SER A 141 3.03 8.62 -5.39
CA SER A 141 1.62 8.98 -5.26
C SER A 141 1.45 10.49 -5.03
N ALA A 142 0.42 11.10 -5.62
CA ALA A 142 0.13 12.51 -5.41
C ALA A 142 0.00 12.89 -3.91
N PRO A 143 -0.65 12.09 -3.04
CA PRO A 143 -0.67 12.36 -1.60
C PRO A 143 0.72 12.38 -0.97
N GLN A 144 1.62 11.47 -1.36
CA GLN A 144 2.99 11.45 -0.87
C GLN A 144 3.74 12.72 -1.28
N VAL A 145 3.64 13.13 -2.55
CA VAL A 145 4.25 14.38 -3.04
C VAL A 145 3.76 15.58 -2.26
N ILE A 146 2.44 15.71 -2.07
CA ILE A 146 1.85 16.80 -1.29
C ILE A 146 2.33 16.76 0.16
N SER A 147 2.41 15.58 0.79
CA SER A 147 2.88 15.43 2.17
C SER A 147 4.31 15.96 2.35
N TYR A 148 5.18 15.70 1.39
CA TYR A 148 6.54 16.23 1.38
C TYR A 148 6.59 17.74 1.10
N LEU A 149 5.79 18.24 0.15
CA LEU A 149 5.68 19.68 -0.12
C LEU A 149 5.18 20.47 1.09
N MET A 150 4.21 19.91 1.81
CA MET A 150 3.63 20.49 3.02
C MET A 150 4.49 20.26 4.28
N ARG A 151 5.64 19.58 4.15
CA ARG A 151 6.53 19.20 5.26
C ARG A 151 5.87 18.36 6.35
N TRP A 152 4.79 17.64 6.03
CA TRP A 152 4.16 16.70 6.95
C TRP A 152 4.97 15.40 7.10
N GLY A 153 5.80 15.09 6.10
CA GLY A 153 6.61 13.87 6.08
C GLY A 153 5.81 12.64 5.66
N ASP A 154 6.36 11.45 5.85
CA ASP A 154 5.77 10.17 5.41
C ASP A 154 5.53 9.19 6.57
N ARG A 155 5.66 9.66 7.82
CA ARG A 155 5.54 8.84 9.02
C ARG A 155 4.32 9.23 9.81
N ILE A 156 3.40 8.28 9.97
CA ILE A 156 2.31 8.37 10.94
C ILE A 156 2.68 7.40 12.07
N CYS A 157 3.14 7.94 13.19
CA CYS A 157 3.52 7.14 14.35
C CYS A 157 2.81 7.70 15.58
N SER A 158 2.07 6.84 16.30
CA SER A 158 1.55 7.19 17.62
C SER A 158 2.63 7.18 18.69
N ASN A 159 3.67 6.34 18.49
CA ASN A 159 4.75 6.10 19.44
C ASN A 159 6.10 6.22 18.74
N HIS A 160 7.13 6.58 19.51
CA HIS A 160 8.51 6.52 19.04
C HIS A 160 9.02 5.09 19.16
N TYR A 161 9.45 4.53 18.03
CA TYR A 161 10.13 3.24 17.98
C TYR A 161 11.63 3.47 18.01
N ILE A 162 12.34 2.70 18.82
CA ILE A 162 13.79 2.68 18.86
C ILE A 162 14.26 1.55 17.94
N LEU A 163 15.26 1.82 17.10
CA LEU A 163 15.87 0.78 16.27
C LEU A 163 16.52 -0.26 17.17
N PHE A 164 16.05 -1.49 17.10
CA PHE A 164 16.58 -2.60 17.89
C PHE A 164 17.25 -3.59 16.94
N TYR A 165 18.58 -3.60 16.93
CA TYR A 165 19.35 -4.46 16.03
C TYR A 165 19.34 -5.90 16.54
N TRP A 166 18.69 -6.80 15.80
CA TRP A 166 18.62 -8.22 16.16
C TRP A 166 20.01 -8.85 16.33
N SER A 167 20.96 -8.47 15.48
CA SER A 167 22.35 -8.91 15.60
C SER A 167 22.99 -8.56 16.94
N SER A 168 22.69 -7.38 17.49
CA SER A 168 23.21 -6.95 18.80
C SER A 168 22.63 -7.79 19.95
N ILE A 169 21.33 -8.09 19.90
CA ILE A 169 20.67 -8.98 20.87
C ILE A 169 21.23 -10.38 20.74
N GLN A 170 21.34 -10.90 19.52
CA GLN A 170 21.87 -12.23 19.25
C GLN A 170 23.31 -12.33 19.75
N GLY A 171 24.13 -11.32 19.52
CA GLY A 171 25.49 -11.24 20.07
C GLY A 171 25.50 -11.25 21.60
N TYR A 172 24.62 -10.46 22.24
CA TYR A 172 24.48 -10.44 23.69
C TYR A 172 24.03 -11.79 24.27
N LEU A 173 23.02 -12.41 23.65
CA LEU A 173 22.50 -13.72 24.06
C LEU A 173 23.54 -14.82 23.85
N GLN A 174 24.25 -14.80 22.73
CA GLN A 174 25.34 -15.75 22.49
C GLN A 174 26.50 -15.51 23.45
N ALA A 175 26.78 -14.27 23.87
CA ALA A 175 27.80 -14.00 24.88
C ALA A 175 27.41 -14.51 26.27
N GLY A 176 26.13 -14.42 26.65
CA GLY A 176 25.64 -14.85 27.96
C GLY A 176 25.27 -16.33 28.07
N PHE A 177 24.96 -17.01 26.95
CA PHE A 177 24.48 -18.39 26.94
C PHE A 177 25.24 -19.23 25.91
N ASP A 178 26.20 -20.04 26.37
CA ASP A 178 27.03 -20.90 25.52
C ASP A 178 26.21 -21.94 24.74
N GLU A 179 25.07 -22.36 25.29
CA GLU A 179 24.13 -23.29 24.65
C GLU A 179 23.59 -22.76 23.31
N LEU A 180 23.54 -21.44 23.13
CA LEU A 180 23.07 -20.79 21.90
C LEU A 180 24.15 -20.67 20.82
N LYS A 181 25.43 -20.94 21.15
CA LYS A 181 26.54 -20.94 20.17
C LYS A 181 26.56 -22.21 19.31
N SER A 182 25.99 -23.30 19.83
CA SER A 182 25.98 -24.63 19.21
C SER A 182 24.63 -24.93 18.56
N GLY A 183 24.41 -24.44 17.34
CA GLY A 183 23.14 -24.69 16.67
C GLY A 183 23.08 -24.19 15.24
N ARG A 184 23.72 -24.89 14.30
CA ARG A 184 23.61 -24.63 12.86
C ARG A 184 22.22 -25.00 12.27
N ASN A 185 21.23 -25.26 13.12
CA ASN A 185 19.87 -25.54 12.71
C ASN A 185 18.94 -25.35 13.91
N ARG A 186 17.95 -24.44 13.81
CA ARG A 186 16.62 -24.53 14.44
C ARG A 186 15.88 -23.19 14.35
N TYR A 187 14.75 -23.22 13.68
CA TYR A 187 13.69 -22.22 13.78
C TYR A 187 13.33 -22.02 15.27
N ILE A 188 13.58 -20.82 15.79
CA ILE A 188 13.06 -20.42 17.10
C ILE A 188 11.59 -20.05 16.90
N LYS A 189 10.68 -20.97 17.22
CA LYS A 189 9.27 -20.63 17.44
C LYS A 189 9.20 -19.78 18.70
N CYS A 190 9.09 -18.46 18.53
CA CYS A 190 8.68 -17.57 19.62
C CYS A 190 7.21 -17.89 19.94
N VAL A 191 6.98 -18.67 21.00
CA VAL A 191 5.65 -18.84 21.57
C VAL A 191 5.42 -17.63 22.47
N ILE A 192 4.73 -16.63 21.93
CA ILE A 192 4.15 -15.55 22.72
C ILE A 192 2.89 -16.15 23.33
N ASN A 193 2.95 -16.52 24.61
CA ASN A 193 1.74 -16.81 25.37
C ASN A 193 1.05 -15.48 25.67
N TYR A 194 -0.23 -15.41 25.28
CA TYR A 194 -1.13 -14.27 25.52
C TYR A 194 -1.35 -14.04 27.02
#